data_AF-A0A453NFS9-F1
#
_entry.id   AF-A0A453NFS9-F1
#
_cell.length_a   1.000
_cell.length_b   1.000
_cell.length_c   1.000
_cell.angle_alpha   90.00
_cell.angle_beta   90.00
_cell.angle_gamma   90.00
#
_symmetry.space_group_name_H-M   'P 1'
#
loop_
_entity.id
_entity.type
_entity.pdbx_description
1 polymer ?
#
loop_
_entity_poly.entity_id
_entity_poly.type
_entity_poly.pdbx_seq_one_letter_code
_entity_poly.pdbx_strand_id
1 'polypeptide(L)'
;MMRRDNPSLPEDYFVTSFIAGLSDYIKAHLECHKPKDLQTAMWLARRMESVVPPKKTSFTPFGVKRQVNFDMPKTTTPTANTAPNQAIIQEARQKGVCWRCKEVWSPGHKQVCKLTQ
;
A
#
# COMPACT_ATOMS: atom_id res chain seq x y z
N MET A 1 -22.12 19.04 -4.50
CA MET A 1 -22.95 20.15 -5.02
C MET A 1 -23.15 19.83 -6.50
N MET A 2 -24.26 19.18 -6.84
CA MET A 2 -24.53 18.65 -8.20
C MET A 2 -26.04 18.65 -8.48
N ARG A 3 -26.85 18.31 -7.46
CA ARG A 3 -28.32 18.38 -7.49
C ARG A 3 -28.88 19.81 -7.44
N ARG A 4 -28.16 20.75 -6.81
CA ARG A 4 -28.56 22.17 -6.73
C ARG A 4 -28.42 22.90 -8.06
N ASP A 5 -27.36 22.59 -8.80
CA ASP A 5 -27.02 23.27 -10.05
C ASP A 5 -27.71 22.64 -11.27
N ASN A 6 -28.27 21.43 -11.12
CA ASN A 6 -28.94 20.68 -12.19
C ASN A 6 -30.24 20.03 -11.70
N PRO A 7 -31.27 20.81 -11.33
CA PRO A 7 -32.52 20.28 -10.77
C PRO A 7 -33.38 19.49 -11.78
N SER A 8 -33.11 19.61 -13.08
CA SER A 8 -33.83 18.90 -14.16
C SER A 8 -33.35 17.46 -14.37
N LEU A 9 -32.24 17.05 -13.75
CA LEU A 9 -31.73 15.69 -13.92
C LEU A 9 -32.58 14.69 -13.11
N PRO A 10 -32.81 13.48 -13.64
CA PRO A 10 -33.50 12.42 -12.92
C PRO A 10 -32.80 12.04 -11.60
N GLU A 11 -33.58 11.63 -10.60
CA GLU A 11 -33.07 11.11 -9.32
C GLU A 11 -32.06 9.97 -9.53
N ASP A 12 -32.38 9.05 -10.45
CA ASP A 12 -31.54 7.90 -10.78
C ASP A 12 -30.14 8.30 -11.20
N TYR A 13 -29.99 9.41 -11.95
CA TYR A 13 -28.68 9.91 -12.35
C TYR A 13 -27.82 10.29 -11.15
N PHE A 14 -28.42 10.89 -10.11
CA PHE A 14 -27.70 11.23 -8.90
C PHE A 14 -27.32 10.00 -8.09
N VAL A 15 -28.19 8.99 -8.06
CA VAL A 15 -27.91 7.70 -7.39
C VAL A 15 -26.75 7.00 -8.09
N THR A 16 -26.78 6.87 -9.41
CA THR A 16 -25.69 6.22 -10.17
C THR A 16 -24.39 7.00 -10.09
N SER A 17 -24.44 8.33 -10.17
CA SER A 17 -23.25 9.19 -10.03
C SER A 17 -22.64 9.08 -8.63
N PHE A 18 -23.49 8.97 -7.60
CA PHE A 18 -23.03 8.76 -6.23
C PHE A 18 -22.35 7.41 -6.07
N ILE A 19 -22.98 6.31 -6.53
CA ILE A 19 -22.43 4.95 -6.45
C ILE A 19 -21.12 4.84 -7.23
N ALA A 20 -21.03 5.48 -8.40
CA ALA A 20 -19.82 5.50 -9.22
C ALA A 20 -18.61 6.13 -8.50
N GLY A 21 -18.86 7.11 -7.62
CA GLY A 21 -17.83 7.78 -6.82
C GLY A 21 -17.39 7.03 -5.56
N LEU A 22 -18.03 5.92 -5.20
CA LEU A 22 -17.66 5.12 -4.04
C LEU A 22 -16.52 4.14 -4.36
N SER A 23 -15.80 3.70 -3.32
CA SER A 23 -14.78 2.66 -3.47
C SER A 23 -15.39 1.35 -4.01
N ASP A 24 -14.63 0.60 -4.80
CA ASP A 24 -15.15 -0.62 -5.46
C ASP A 24 -15.68 -1.67 -4.47
N TYR A 25 -15.08 -1.74 -3.27
CA TYR A 25 -15.58 -2.61 -2.20
C TYR A 25 -17.00 -2.23 -1.75
N ILE A 26 -17.24 -0.93 -1.53
CA ILE A 26 -18.54 -0.41 -1.10
C ILE A 26 -19.54 -0.52 -2.26
N LYS A 27 -19.09 -0.22 -3.49
CA LYS A 27 -19.89 -0.31 -4.72
C LYS A 27 -20.47 -1.70 -4.92
N ALA A 28 -19.65 -2.75 -4.84
CA ALA A 28 -20.09 -4.14 -4.97
C ALA A 28 -21.20 -4.51 -3.95
N HIS A 29 -21.12 -3.98 -2.73
CA HIS A 29 -22.16 -4.21 -1.72
C HIS A 29 -23.46 -3.45 -2.05
N LEU A 30 -23.36 -2.21 -2.53
CA LEU A 30 -24.53 -1.41 -2.89
C LEU A 30 -25.23 -1.93 -4.15
N GLU A 31 -24.50 -2.50 -5.11
CA GLU A 31 -25.06 -3.13 -6.30
C GLU A 31 -25.98 -4.31 -5.96
N CYS A 32 -25.64 -5.09 -4.93
CA CYS A 32 -26.50 -6.15 -4.41
C CYS A 32 -27.81 -5.62 -3.80
N HIS A 33 -27.76 -4.44 -3.17
CA HIS A 33 -28.92 -3.83 -2.50
C HIS A 33 -29.82 -3.01 -3.43
N LYS A 34 -29.32 -2.55 -4.59
CA LYS A 34 -30.04 -1.71 -5.58
C LYS A 34 -30.84 -0.57 -4.93
N PRO A 35 -30.17 0.41 -4.29
CA PRO A 35 -30.86 1.54 -3.69
C PRO A 35 -31.58 2.37 -4.76
N LYS A 36 -32.85 2.70 -4.51
CA LYS A 36 -33.69 3.53 -5.40
C LYS A 36 -33.56 5.03 -5.10
N ASP A 37 -33.21 5.35 -3.86
CA ASP A 37 -33.12 6.72 -3.38
C ASP A 37 -31.69 7.07 -2.98
N LEU A 38 -31.32 8.33 -3.20
CA LEU A 38 -30.00 8.82 -2.85
C LEU A 38 -29.74 8.73 -1.35
N GLN A 39 -30.74 9.03 -0.52
CA GLN A 39 -30.62 8.93 0.94
C GLN A 39 -30.34 7.50 1.39
N THR A 40 -31.00 6.51 0.79
CA THR A 40 -30.80 5.08 1.07
C THR A 40 -29.39 4.65 0.66
N ALA A 41 -28.91 5.10 -0.50
CA ALA A 41 -27.53 4.85 -0.94
C ALA A 41 -26.50 5.45 0.03
N MET A 42 -26.72 6.69 0.49
CA MET A 42 -25.83 7.33 1.47
C MET A 42 -25.81 6.58 2.81
N TRP A 43 -26.97 6.15 3.31
CA TRP A 43 -27.05 5.41 4.57
C TRP A 43 -26.34 4.05 4.48
N LEU A 44 -26.54 3.31 3.39
CA LEU A 44 -25.86 2.04 3.15
C LEU A 44 -24.35 2.22 3.02
N ALA A 45 -23.90 3.23 2.26
CA ALA A 45 -22.48 3.52 2.08
C ALA A 45 -21.79 3.77 3.43
N ARG A 46 -22.37 4.63 4.28
CA ARG A 46 -21.82 4.91 5.63
C ARG A 46 -21.73 3.67 6.50
N ARG A 47 -22.75 2.79 6.43
CA ARG A 47 -22.73 1.53 7.17
C ARG A 47 -21.62 0.62 6.68
N MET A 48 -21.38 0.53 5.37
CA MET A 48 -20.28 -0.24 4.82
C MET A 48 -18.91 0.35 5.20
N GLU A 49 -18.76 1.67 5.19
CA GLU A 49 -17.53 2.35 5.65
C GLU A 49 -17.19 2.03 7.11
N SER A 50 -18.19 1.92 7.99
CA SER A 50 -17.96 1.56 9.41
C SER A 50 -17.44 0.14 9.63
N VAL A 51 -17.69 -0.77 8.68
CA VAL A 51 -17.24 -2.18 8.76
C VAL A 51 -15.85 -2.34 8.14
N VAL A 52 -15.45 -1.43 7.25
CA VAL A 52 -14.09 -1.41 6.70
C VAL A 52 -13.14 -0.95 7.80
N PRO A 53 -12.20 -1.80 8.28
CA PRO A 53 -11.23 -1.37 9.27
C PRO A 53 -10.44 -0.18 8.70
N PRO A 54 -10.16 0.86 9.50
CA PRO A 54 -9.38 1.99 9.03
C PRO A 54 -8.06 1.44 8.48
N LYS A 55 -7.80 1.69 7.19
CA LYS A 55 -6.50 1.37 6.60
C LYS A 55 -5.50 2.12 7.46
N LYS A 56 -4.70 1.38 8.23
CA LYS A 56 -3.54 1.92 8.93
C LYS A 56 -2.60 2.36 7.81
N THR A 57 -2.77 3.58 7.32
CA THR A 57 -1.79 4.22 6.46
C THR A 57 -0.58 4.35 7.36
N SER A 58 0.37 3.45 7.19
CA SER A 58 1.69 3.57 7.79
C SER A 58 2.18 4.95 7.39
N PHE A 59 2.12 5.90 8.32
CA PHE A 59 2.70 7.21 8.13
C PHE A 59 4.21 6.95 8.03
N THR A 60 4.72 6.85 6.80
CA THR A 60 6.15 6.90 6.53
C THR A 60 6.52 8.37 6.47
N PRO A 61 7.13 8.94 7.51
CA PRO A 61 7.60 10.29 7.44
C PRO A 61 8.75 10.29 6.42
N PHE A 62 8.66 11.14 5.41
CA PHE A 62 9.71 11.48 4.44
C PHE A 62 10.01 10.49 3.30
N GLY A 63 9.60 10.89 2.08
CA GLY A 63 10.42 10.79 0.87
C GLY A 63 10.38 9.50 0.06
N VAL A 64 9.45 9.38 -0.88
CA VAL A 64 9.59 8.44 -2.02
C VAL A 64 9.92 9.24 -3.27
N LYS A 65 11.20 9.37 -3.58
CA LYS A 65 11.64 9.71 -4.94
C LYS A 65 11.32 8.49 -5.81
N ARG A 66 10.36 8.62 -6.72
CA ARG A 66 10.13 7.63 -7.79
C ARG A 66 11.41 7.55 -8.63
N GLN A 67 12.13 6.43 -8.54
CA GLN A 67 13.13 6.09 -9.53
C GLN A 67 12.48 5.18 -10.57
N VAL A 68 12.44 5.68 -11.80
CA VAL A 68 12.10 4.90 -12.98
C VAL A 68 13.30 4.01 -13.29
N ASN A 69 13.09 2.69 -13.34
CA ASN A 69 14.14 1.74 -13.72
C ASN A 69 14.19 1.65 -15.25
N PHE A 70 15.30 2.09 -15.82
CA PHE A 70 15.74 1.72 -17.17
C PHE A 70 16.68 0.52 -17.03
N ASP A 71 16.39 -0.55 -17.76
CA ASP A 71 17.23 -1.74 -17.85
C ASP A 71 18.53 -1.44 -18.61
N MET A 72 19.68 -1.68 -17.98
CA MET A 72 20.97 -1.83 -18.66
C MET A 72 21.91 -2.76 -17.86
N PRO A 73 22.72 -3.63 -18.51
CA PRO A 73 23.34 -4.76 -17.82
C PRO A 73 24.76 -4.48 -17.32
N LYS A 74 25.05 -5.05 -16.13
CA LYS A 74 26.35 -5.36 -15.48
C LYS A 74 27.35 -4.22 -15.30
N THR A 75 27.81 -4.00 -14.06
CA THR A 75 29.11 -4.46 -13.51
C THR A 75 29.25 -3.96 -12.05
N THR A 76 29.73 -4.84 -11.15
CA THR A 76 30.37 -4.59 -9.83
C THR A 76 29.78 -3.59 -8.82
N THR A 77 29.42 -4.16 -7.65
CA THR A 77 29.30 -3.63 -6.25
C THR A 77 29.88 -2.26 -5.88
N PRO A 78 29.51 -1.67 -4.71
CA PRO A 78 28.33 -1.87 -3.86
C PRO A 78 27.67 -0.53 -3.44
N THR A 79 26.34 -0.49 -3.30
CA THR A 79 25.72 0.56 -2.48
C THR A 79 24.61 -0.05 -1.66
N ALA A 80 24.81 0.06 -0.34
CA ALA A 80 23.86 -0.31 0.68
C ALA A 80 22.53 0.42 0.48
N ASN A 81 21.45 -0.29 0.78
CA ASN A 81 20.14 0.18 1.25
C ASN A 81 19.00 -0.51 0.50
N THR A 82 18.78 -1.78 0.78
CA THR A 82 17.45 -2.39 0.63
C THR A 82 17.35 -3.54 1.62
N ALA A 83 16.18 -3.70 2.22
CA ALA A 83 15.86 -4.78 3.16
C ALA A 83 16.47 -6.12 2.73
N PRO A 84 17.02 -6.93 3.66
CA PRO A 84 17.76 -8.12 3.28
C PRO A 84 16.82 -9.12 2.60
N ASN A 85 17.07 -9.36 1.32
CA ASN A 85 16.47 -10.47 0.60
C ASN A 85 16.93 -11.77 1.27
N GLN A 86 16.01 -12.65 1.67
CA GLN A 86 16.32 -13.83 2.51
C GLN A 86 17.43 -14.71 1.93
N ALA A 87 17.55 -14.75 0.60
CA ALA A 87 18.60 -15.44 -0.13
C ALA A 87 20.02 -14.95 0.23
N ILE A 88 20.21 -13.63 0.40
CA ILE A 88 21.53 -13.04 0.72
C ILE A 88 21.98 -13.45 2.13
N ILE A 89 21.03 -13.53 3.08
CA ILE A 89 21.32 -13.98 4.45
C ILE A 89 21.71 -15.47 4.44
N GLN A 90 21.02 -16.31 3.66
CA GLN A 90 21.31 -17.74 3.57
C GLN A 90 22.68 -18.01 2.97
N GLU A 91 23.03 -17.31 1.88
CA GLU A 91 24.35 -17.44 1.25
C GLU A 91 25.48 -17.01 2.21
N ALA A 92 25.30 -15.91 2.93
CA ALA A 92 26.27 -15.45 3.92
C ALA A 92 26.46 -16.45 5.08
N ARG A 93 25.37 -17.10 5.52
CA ARG A 93 25.44 -18.19 6.52
C ARG A 93 26.19 -19.41 6.01
N GLN A 94 25.95 -19.83 4.77
CA GLN A 94 26.70 -20.92 4.14
C GLN A 94 28.19 -20.60 4.03
N LYS A 95 28.52 -19.34 3.75
CA LYS A 95 29.89 -18.84 3.68
C LYS A 95 30.52 -18.52 5.04
N GLY A 96 29.77 -18.63 6.14
CA GLY A 96 30.25 -18.31 7.49
C GLY A 96 30.61 -16.84 7.70
N VAL A 97 30.00 -15.92 6.94
CA VAL A 97 30.26 -14.47 7.02
C VAL A 97 29.01 -13.68 7.38
N CYS A 98 29.20 -12.51 7.96
CA CYS A 98 28.11 -11.58 8.26
C CYS A 98 27.56 -11.00 6.96
N TRP A 99 26.25 -11.14 6.73
CA TRP A 99 25.60 -10.57 5.54
C TRP A 99 25.70 -9.04 5.47
N ARG A 100 26.01 -8.37 6.59
CA ARG A 100 26.06 -6.91 6.70
C ARG A 100 27.48 -6.34 6.53
N CYS A 101 28.46 -6.85 7.29
CA CYS A 101 29.86 -6.38 7.21
C CYS A 101 30.81 -7.30 6.45
N LYS A 102 30.35 -8.47 5.98
CA LYS A 102 31.15 -9.46 5.24
C LYS A 102 32.36 -10.01 6.00
N GLU A 103 32.43 -9.82 7.32
CA GLU A 103 33.45 -10.43 8.19
C GLU A 103 33.02 -11.82 8.68
N VAL A 104 33.97 -12.62 9.17
CA VAL A 104 33.68 -13.97 9.71
C VAL A 104 32.63 -13.88 10.81
N TRP A 105 31.55 -14.65 10.66
CA TRP A 105 30.43 -14.67 11.59
C TRP A 105 30.70 -15.61 12.76
N SER A 106 30.67 -15.08 13.97
CA SER A 106 30.75 -15.83 15.22
C SER A 106 29.46 -15.67 16.06
N PRO A 107 29.16 -16.60 16.98
CA PRO A 107 28.09 -16.42 17.95
C PRO A 107 28.32 -15.13 18.75
N GLY A 108 27.38 -14.17 18.64
CA GLY A 108 27.51 -12.83 19.24
C GLY A 108 27.89 -11.70 18.28
N HIS A 109 28.26 -12.01 17.04
CA HIS A 109 28.67 -11.01 16.04
C HIS A 109 27.60 -9.92 15.75
N LYS A 110 26.31 -10.21 15.97
CA LYS A 110 25.21 -9.24 15.82
C LYS A 110 25.41 -7.96 16.65
N GLN A 111 26.00 -8.08 17.85
CA GLN A 111 26.16 -6.96 18.78
C GLN A 111 27.40 -6.10 18.47
N VAL A 112 28.37 -6.66 17.74
CA VAL A 112 29.67 -6.04 17.43
C VAL A 112 29.87 -5.79 15.94
N CYS A 113 28.82 -5.97 15.13
CA CYS A 113 28.90 -5.80 13.69
C CYS A 113 29.22 -4.33 13.37
N LYS A 114 30.29 -4.11 12.60
CA LYS A 114 30.85 -2.78 12.29
C LYS A 114 29.92 -1.84 11.52
N LEU A 115 28.89 -2.37 10.86
CA LEU A 115 27.86 -1.58 10.15
C LEU A 115 26.59 -1.32 10.98
N THR A 116 26.65 -1.52 12.31
CA THR A 116 25.51 -1.32 13.22
C THR A 116 25.69 -0.12 14.16
N GLN A 117 26.78 0.64 14.04
CA GLN A 117 26.96 1.95 14.68
C GLN A 117 26.40 3.07 13.81
#